data_AF-A0A7R8RPD9-F1
#
_entry.id   AF-A0A7R8RPD9-F1
#
_cell.length_a   1.000
_cell.length_b   1.000
_cell.length_c   1.000
_cell.angle_alpha   90.00
_cell.angle_beta   90.00
_cell.angle_gamma   90.00
#
_symmetry.space_group_name_H-M   'P 1'
#
loop_
_entity.id
_entity.type
_entity.pdbx_description
1 polymer ?
#
loop_
_entity_poly.entity_id
_entity_poly.type
_entity_poly.pdbx_seq_one_letter_code
_entity_poly.pdbx_strand_id
1 'polypeptide(L)'
;MLYRLGSGSLRAVRPYCPHLGAHLGLAKVDGDDLVCPFHAFAFGPDGACVRTGYGTPPPRSTLTRLPVHEANGAVFVWRHYDGREPDWEIPPLARDR
;
A
#
# COMPACT_ATOMS: atom_id res chain seq x y z
N MET A 1 -6.20 -0.33 0.98
CA MET A 1 -6.06 0.03 -0.44
C MET A 1 -5.01 -0.87 -1.06
N LEU A 2 -5.34 -1.46 -2.21
CA LEU A 2 -4.46 -2.33 -2.98
C LEU A 2 -4.08 -1.61 -4.27
N TYR A 3 -2.81 -1.67 -4.65
CA TYR A 3 -2.33 -1.12 -5.92
C TYR A 3 -1.09 -1.85 -6.39
N ARG A 4 -0.84 -1.78 -7.70
CA ARG A 4 0.37 -2.33 -8.31
C ARG A 4 1.35 -1.23 -8.64
N LEU A 5 2.61 -1.54 -8.44
CA LEU A 5 3.73 -0.78 -9.00
C LEU A 5 3.85 -1.08 -10.50
N GLY A 6 4.64 -0.29 -11.21
CA GLY A 6 4.98 -0.52 -12.62
C GLY A 6 5.65 -1.87 -12.85
N SER A 7 6.34 -2.43 -11.84
CA SER A 7 6.89 -3.79 -11.87
C SER A 7 5.85 -4.91 -11.78
N GLY A 8 4.58 -4.59 -11.57
CA GLY A 8 3.51 -5.55 -11.28
C GLY A 8 3.41 -5.96 -9.81
N SER A 9 4.43 -5.64 -8.99
CA SER A 9 4.45 -5.92 -7.55
C SER A 9 3.24 -5.31 -6.85
N LEU A 10 2.52 -6.13 -6.08
CA LEU A 10 1.37 -5.68 -5.30
C LEU A 10 1.79 -4.96 -4.01
N ARG A 11 1.01 -3.96 -3.62
CA ARG A 11 1.14 -3.22 -2.36
C ARG A 11 -0.21 -3.16 -1.65
N ALA A 12 -0.18 -3.28 -0.33
CA ALA A 12 -1.34 -3.09 0.53
C ALA A 12 -1.02 -2.04 1.61
N VAL A 13 -1.95 -1.10 1.80
CA VAL A 13 -1.87 -0.06 2.83
C VAL A 13 -3.21 0.14 3.52
N ARG A 14 -3.22 0.69 4.74
CA ARG A 14 -4.46 1.18 5.36
C ARG A 14 -5.10 2.26 4.47
N PRO A 15 -6.44 2.31 4.40
CA PRO A 15 -7.13 3.10 3.38
C PRO A 15 -7.23 4.59 3.71
N TYR A 16 -6.47 5.12 4.66
CA TYR A 16 -6.57 6.52 5.08
C TYR A 16 -5.22 7.22 4.99
N CYS A 17 -5.23 8.40 4.41
CA CYS A 17 -4.04 9.24 4.26
C CYS A 17 -3.56 9.71 5.65
N PRO A 18 -2.27 9.54 6.00
CA PRO A 18 -1.72 9.95 7.29
C PRO A 18 -1.64 11.48 7.47
N HIS A 19 -1.98 12.26 6.44
CA HIS A 19 -2.09 13.71 6.54
C HIS A 19 -3.35 14.13 7.31
N LEU A 20 -4.53 14.01 6.67
CA LEU A 20 -5.82 14.44 7.24
C LEU A 20 -6.93 13.40 7.02
N GLY A 21 -6.58 12.12 6.90
CA GLY A 21 -7.55 11.03 6.93
C GLY A 21 -8.37 10.82 5.65
N ALA A 22 -8.00 11.43 4.52
CA ALA A 22 -8.67 11.19 3.24
C ALA A 22 -8.64 9.70 2.86
N HIS A 23 -9.75 9.18 2.34
CA HIS A 23 -9.83 7.78 1.93
C HIS A 23 -9.03 7.51 0.65
N LEU A 24 -7.97 6.72 0.75
CA LEU A 24 -7.03 6.40 -0.33
C LEU A 24 -7.61 5.43 -1.37
N GLY A 25 -8.81 4.87 -1.16
CA GLY A 25 -9.50 4.11 -2.21
C GLY A 25 -9.85 4.94 -3.44
N LEU A 26 -9.78 6.27 -3.35
CA LEU A 26 -9.93 7.21 -4.48
C LEU A 26 -8.58 7.79 -4.94
N ALA A 27 -7.46 7.30 -4.40
CA ALA A 27 -6.14 7.72 -4.83
C ALA A 27 -5.83 7.22 -6.25
N LYS A 28 -4.90 7.90 -6.91
CA LYS A 28 -4.30 7.43 -8.17
C LYS A 28 -2.88 6.91 -7.92
N VAL A 29 -2.39 6.07 -8.82
CA VAL A 29 -0.97 5.68 -8.87
C VAL A 29 -0.31 6.51 -9.97
N ASP A 30 0.77 7.21 -9.64
CA ASP A 30 1.57 8.05 -10.54
C ASP A 30 2.99 7.49 -10.57
N GLY A 31 3.33 6.77 -11.64
CA GLY A 31 4.51 5.89 -11.64
C GLY A 31 4.36 4.80 -10.60
N ASP A 32 5.16 4.87 -9.54
CA ASP A 32 5.13 3.96 -8.40
C ASP A 32 4.61 4.62 -7.11
N ASP A 33 4.24 5.91 -7.19
CA ASP A 33 3.77 6.67 -6.04
C ASP A 33 2.24 6.62 -5.92
N LEU A 34 1.75 6.43 -4.70
CA LEU A 34 0.34 6.57 -4.38
C LEU A 34 0.01 8.03 -4.09
N VAL A 35 -0.83 8.66 -4.90
CA VAL A 35 -1.19 10.09 -4.78
C VAL A 35 -2.56 10.25 -4.15
N CYS A 36 -2.59 10.86 -2.96
CA CYS A 36 -3.80 11.15 -2.21
C CYS A 36 -4.76 12.08 -3.00
N PRO A 37 -6.06 11.78 -3.06
CA PRO A 37 -7.02 12.56 -3.86
C PRO A 37 -7.36 13.92 -3.26
N PHE A 38 -7.03 14.17 -1.98
CA PHE A 38 -7.44 15.40 -1.31
C PHE A 38 -6.44 16.54 -1.55
N HIS A 39 -5.18 16.33 -1.15
CA HIS A 39 -4.14 17.37 -1.20
C HIS A 39 -2.94 16.97 -2.05
N ALA A 40 -3.09 15.92 -2.88
CA ALA A 40 -2.06 15.41 -3.79
C ALA A 40 -0.70 15.08 -3.14
N PHE A 41 -0.71 14.68 -1.86
CA PHE A 41 0.48 14.11 -1.23
C PHE A 41 0.77 12.75 -1.88
N ALA A 42 2.00 12.59 -2.37
CA ALA A 42 2.48 11.37 -2.99
C ALA A 42 3.31 10.56 -1.97
N PHE A 43 3.05 9.27 -1.94
CA PHE A 43 3.74 8.32 -1.06
C PHE A 43 4.43 7.27 -1.91
N GLY A 44 5.73 7.09 -1.69
CA GLY A 44 6.54 6.12 -2.43
C GLY A 44 6.19 4.67 -2.08
N PRO A 45 6.81 3.69 -2.77
CA PRO A 45 6.56 2.25 -2.57
C PRO A 45 6.85 1.72 -1.17
N ASP A 46 7.76 2.38 -0.45
CA ASP A 46 8.10 2.10 0.95
C ASP A 46 7.10 2.72 1.95
N GLY A 47 6.18 3.55 1.45
CA GLY A 47 5.14 4.25 2.19
C GLY A 47 5.53 5.67 2.61
N ALA A 48 6.77 6.11 2.41
CA ALA A 48 7.21 7.45 2.82
C ALA A 48 6.55 8.54 1.97
N CYS A 49 6.17 9.67 2.58
CA CYS A 49 5.76 10.84 1.81
C CYS A 49 6.98 11.41 1.07
N VAL A 50 6.92 11.40 -0.26
CA VAL A 50 8.03 11.86 -1.13
C VAL A 50 7.75 13.21 -1.77
N ARG A 51 6.48 13.62 -1.81
CA ARG A 51 6.06 14.88 -2.42
C ARG A 51 4.76 15.38 -1.82
N THR A 52 4.65 16.69 -1.60
CA THR A 52 3.39 17.36 -1.24
C THR A 52 2.72 17.94 -2.48
N GLY A 53 1.40 18.11 -2.45
CA GLY A 53 0.68 18.74 -3.56
C GLY A 53 0.91 20.25 -3.70
N TYR A 54 1.52 20.90 -2.70
CA TYR A 54 1.72 22.35 -2.65
C TYR A 54 3.19 22.76 -2.81
N GLY A 55 4.09 21.81 -3.13
CA GLY A 55 5.50 22.11 -3.38
C GLY A 55 6.33 22.41 -2.14
N THR A 56 5.85 22.06 -0.94
CA THR A 56 6.62 22.17 0.31
C THR A 56 7.41 20.89 0.59
N PRO A 57 8.46 20.96 1.43
CA PRO A 57 9.20 19.77 1.86
C PRO A 57 8.27 18.68 2.41
N PRO A 58 8.41 17.42 1.99
CA PRO A 58 7.58 16.32 2.50
C PRO A 58 7.71 16.17 4.02
N PRO A 59 6.60 16.02 4.76
CA PRO A 59 6.67 15.69 6.17
C PRO A 59 7.15 14.25 6.37
N ARG A 60 7.57 13.92 7.59
CA ARG A 60 7.85 12.54 8.01
C ARG A 60 6.55 11.76 8.30
N SER A 61 5.62 11.76 7.34
CA SER A 61 4.40 10.95 7.37
C SER A 61 4.58 9.72 6.48
N THR A 62 4.12 8.57 6.96
CA THR A 62 4.29 7.29 6.27
C THR A 62 2.95 6.56 6.20
N LEU A 63 2.66 5.92 5.08
CA LEU A 63 1.54 4.99 4.97
C LEU A 63 1.78 3.80 5.90
N THR A 64 0.73 3.37 6.59
CA THR A 64 0.75 2.06 7.26
C THR A 64 0.62 0.97 6.21
N ARG A 65 1.75 0.34 5.86
CA ARG A 65 1.81 -0.81 4.97
C ARG A 65 1.30 -2.06 5.69
N LEU A 66 0.67 -2.94 4.93
CA LEU A 66 0.23 -4.26 5.38
C LEU A 66 0.97 -5.30 4.55
N PRO A 67 1.50 -6.38 5.16
CA PRO A 67 2.07 -7.47 4.38
C PRO A 67 1.02 -8.03 3.43
N VAL A 68 1.42 -8.30 2.20
CA VAL A 68 0.55 -8.77 1.14
C VAL A 68 1.25 -9.90 0.39
N HIS A 69 0.50 -10.95 0.11
CA HIS A 69 0.99 -12.11 -0.61
C HIS A 69 -0.01 -12.49 -1.71
N GLU A 70 0.50 -12.72 -2.92
CA GLU A 70 -0.26 -13.34 -4.00
C GLU A 70 0.03 -14.84 -4.01
N ALA A 71 -1.00 -15.67 -3.86
CA ALA A 71 -0.89 -17.13 -3.88
C ALA A 71 -2.17 -17.72 -4.45
N ASN A 72 -2.07 -18.83 -5.19
CA ASN A 72 -3.23 -19.61 -5.65
C ASN A 72 -4.31 -18.79 -6.39
N GLY A 73 -3.90 -17.77 -7.16
CA GLY A 73 -4.82 -16.89 -7.91
C GLY A 73 -5.55 -15.86 -7.05
N ALA A 74 -5.20 -15.71 -5.77
CA ALA A 74 -5.81 -14.78 -4.84
C ALA A 74 -4.78 -13.84 -4.19
N VAL A 75 -5.29 -12.72 -3.68
CA VAL A 75 -4.54 -11.73 -2.89
C VAL A 75 -4.89 -11.90 -1.43
N PHE A 76 -3.87 -12.05 -0.58
CA PHE A 76 -4.01 -12.16 0.86
C PHE A 76 -3.30 -10.98 1.52
N VAL A 77 -3.96 -10.34 2.48
CA VAL A 77 -3.41 -9.23 3.26
C VAL A 77 -3.35 -9.65 4.71
N TRP A 78 -2.18 -9.56 5.32
CA TRP A 78 -1.96 -9.92 6.71
C TRP A 78 -2.38 -8.80 7.65
N ARG A 79 -3.01 -9.18 8.77
CA ARG A 79 -3.31 -8.29 9.89
C ARG A 79 -3.17 -9.07 11.19
N HIS A 80 -2.27 -8.59 12.04
CA HIS A 80 -2.17 -9.02 13.44
C HIS A 80 -2.65 -7.90 14.37
N TYR A 81 -3.25 -8.24 15.51
CA TYR A 81 -3.68 -7.26 16.52
C TYR A 81 -2.51 -6.39 17.01
N ASP A 82 -1.39 -7.02 17.37
CA ASP A 82 -0.14 -6.36 17.78
C ASP A 82 0.76 -5.92 16.62
N GLY A 83 0.33 -6.04 15.36
CA GLY A 83 1.14 -5.64 14.20
C GLY A 83 2.39 -6.51 13.92
N ARG A 84 2.43 -7.75 14.41
CA ARG A 84 3.50 -8.71 14.08
C ARG A 84 3.47 -9.10 12.60
N GLU A 85 4.63 -9.45 12.07
CA GLU A 85 4.78 -10.09 10.76
C GLU A 85 4.10 -11.47 10.73
N PRO A 86 3.69 -11.99 9.55
CA PRO A 86 3.15 -13.33 9.44
C PRO A 86 4.20 -14.38 9.85
N ASP A 87 3.78 -15.36 10.64
CA ASP A 87 4.57 -16.52 11.07
C ASP A 87 4.20 -17.80 10.31
N TRP A 88 3.28 -17.69 9.36
CA TRP A 88 2.77 -18.77 8.53
C TRP A 88 2.54 -18.27 7.10
N GLU A 89 2.84 -19.12 6.13
CA GLU A 89 2.67 -18.84 4.70
C GLU A 89 1.57 -19.73 4.08
N ILE A 90 0.93 -19.21 3.03
CA ILE A 90 -0.14 -19.88 2.32
C ILE A 90 0.45 -21.03 1.47
N PRO A 91 0.08 -22.29 1.73
CA PRO A 91 0.58 -23.40 0.94
C PRO A 91 0.12 -23.29 -0.51
N PRO A 92 0.96 -23.69 -1.49
CA PRO A 92 0.52 -23.78 -2.88
C PRO A 92 -0.57 -24.84 -3.00
N LEU A 93 -1.65 -24.53 -3.73
CA LEU A 93 -2.61 -25.55 -4.14
C LEU A 93 -1.94 -26.45 -5.18
N ALA A 94 -2.15 -27.76 -5.04
CA ALA A 94 -1.80 -28.69 -6.10
C ALA A 94 -2.55 -28.25 -7.36
N ARG A 95 -1.81 -28.02 -8.45
CA ARG A 95 -2.43 -27.74 -9.74
C ARG A 95 -3.01 -29.06 -10.25
N ASP A 96 -4.33 -29.18 -10.21
CA ASP A 96 -5.01 -30.22 -10.99
C ASP A 96 -4.66 -29.96 -12.46
N ARG A 97 -4.09 -31.00 -13.11
CA ARG A 97 -3.65 -30.96 -14.51
C ARG A 97 -4.85 -31.05 -15.44
#